data_AF-A0A2A2VMH9-F1
#
_entry.id   AF-A0A2A2VMH9-F1
#
_cell.length_a   1.000
_cell.length_b   1.000
_cell.length_c   1.000
_cell.angle_alpha   90.00
_cell.angle_beta   90.00
_cell.angle_gamma   90.00
#
_symmetry.space_group_name_H-M   'P 1'
#
loop_
_entity.id
_entity.type
_entity.pdbx_description
1 polymer ?
#
loop_
_entity_poly.entity_id
_entity_poly.type
_entity_poly.pdbx_seq_one_letter_code
_entity_poly.pdbx_strand_id
1 'polypeptide(L)'
;MSDISLNSYPEVRAQAATAFEGFGVSLAEIKRTTAELLSQIGKHGFFAEYSKHDISHIDEVLKLADWLVDEETKKMMSDADWFLITLSIYFHDMGMLVTREEFIQYCAIILRAADLLHMRRDRTPSVLFRVINPTDPISQRE
;
A
#
# COMPACT_ATOMS: atom_id res chain seq x y z
N MET A 1 18.61 15.56 -2.15
CA MET A 1 17.86 14.45 -2.77
C MET A 1 18.35 13.19 -2.10
N SER A 2 17.59 12.65 -1.14
CA SER A 2 17.94 11.39 -0.49
C SER A 2 17.68 10.26 -1.49
N ASP A 3 18.67 9.40 -1.73
CA ASP A 3 18.44 8.16 -2.48
C ASP A 3 17.34 7.36 -1.77
N ILE A 4 16.28 7.04 -2.52
CA ILE A 4 15.18 6.23 -1.99
C ILE A 4 15.56 4.78 -2.15
N SER A 5 15.82 4.15 -1.01
CA SER A 5 16.19 2.74 -0.93
C SER A 5 14.96 1.87 -0.66
N LEU A 6 14.87 0.74 -1.37
CA LEU A 6 13.88 -0.32 -1.20
C LEU A 6 14.52 -1.45 -0.40
N ASN A 7 14.40 -1.42 0.93
CA ASN A 7 15.18 -2.29 1.81
C ASN A 7 14.34 -3.27 2.62
N SER A 8 13.06 -2.97 2.82
CA SER A 8 12.19 -3.86 3.60
C SER A 8 11.87 -5.12 2.80
N TYR A 9 11.56 -6.22 3.50
CA TYR A 9 11.17 -7.47 2.86
C TYR A 9 9.98 -7.29 1.89
N PRO A 10 8.89 -6.57 2.25
CA PRO A 10 7.80 -6.31 1.31
C PRO A 10 8.27 -5.59 0.04
N GLU A 11 9.12 -4.57 0.16
CA GLU A 11 9.63 -3.80 -0.98
C GLU A 11 10.52 -4.63 -1.90
N VAL A 12 11.39 -5.48 -1.34
CA VAL A 12 12.27 -6.35 -2.13
C VAL A 12 11.44 -7.35 -2.93
N ARG A 13 10.42 -7.96 -2.31
CA ARG A 13 9.51 -8.89 -2.99
C ARG A 13 8.63 -8.18 -4.01
N ALA A 14 8.13 -6.99 -3.70
CA ALA A 14 7.38 -6.15 -4.61
C ALA A 14 8.22 -5.74 -5.83
N GLN A 15 9.49 -5.39 -5.63
CA GLN A 15 10.40 -5.05 -6.73
C GLN A 15 10.61 -6.26 -7.67
N ALA A 16 10.71 -7.48 -7.12
CA ALA A 16 10.80 -8.70 -7.92
C ALA A 16 9.57 -8.89 -8.84
N ALA A 17 8.37 -8.51 -8.40
CA ALA A 17 7.16 -8.57 -9.22
C ALA A 17 7.25 -7.70 -10.48
N THR A 18 8.01 -6.60 -10.42
CA THR A 18 8.18 -5.67 -11.56
C THR A 18 9.13 -6.17 -12.64
N ALA A 19 9.87 -7.25 -12.38
CA ALA A 19 10.80 -7.82 -13.35
C ALA A 19 10.10 -8.60 -14.49
N PHE A 20 8.78 -8.77 -14.43
CA PHE A 20 8.02 -9.47 -15.45
C PHE A 20 7.99 -8.68 -16.77
N GLU A 21 8.30 -9.35 -17.87
CA GLU A 21 8.37 -8.74 -19.20
C GLU A 21 6.99 -8.15 -19.59
N GLY A 22 6.94 -6.84 -19.86
CA GLY A 22 5.70 -6.10 -20.13
C GLY A 22 5.07 -5.39 -18.91
N PHE A 23 5.59 -5.60 -17.70
CA PHE A 23 5.16 -4.86 -16.50
C PHE A 23 6.04 -3.62 -16.27
N GLY A 24 5.79 -2.56 -17.06
CA GLY A 24 6.59 -1.33 -17.06
C GLY A 24 6.37 -0.41 -15.86
N VAL A 25 6.49 -0.92 -14.64
CA VAL A 25 6.27 -0.16 -13.39
C VAL A 25 7.57 -0.05 -12.60
N SER A 26 7.94 1.17 -12.20
CA SER A 26 9.09 1.43 -11.33
C SER A 26 8.63 1.65 -9.88
N LEU A 27 8.87 0.67 -9.00
CA LEU A 27 8.48 0.78 -7.59
C LEU A 27 9.25 1.90 -6.87
N ALA A 28 10.52 2.12 -7.24
CA ALA A 28 11.32 3.22 -6.70
C ALA A 28 10.76 4.60 -7.08
N GLU A 29 10.27 4.74 -8.32
CA GLU A 29 9.61 5.96 -8.78
C GLU A 29 8.32 6.23 -8.01
N ILE A 30 7.54 5.17 -7.77
CA ILE A 30 6.32 5.24 -6.96
C ILE A 30 6.65 5.69 -5.54
N LYS A 31 7.61 5.04 -4.85
CA LYS A 31 8.01 5.42 -3.49
C LYS A 31 8.45 6.89 -3.43
N ARG A 32 9.20 7.35 -4.45
CA ARG A 32 9.61 8.76 -4.55
C ARG A 32 8.43 9.71 -4.65
N THR A 33 7.53 9.44 -5.59
CA THR A 33 6.37 10.27 -5.82
C THR A 33 5.48 10.30 -4.57
N THR A 34 5.26 9.15 -3.95
CA THR A 34 4.53 9.05 -2.67
C THR A 34 5.19 9.89 -1.58
N ALA A 35 6.51 9.80 -1.39
CA ALA A 35 7.22 10.59 -0.39
C ALA A 35 7.07 12.10 -0.63
N GLU A 36 7.17 12.55 -1.88
CA GLU A 36 7.00 13.95 -2.27
C GLU A 36 5.57 14.44 -1.98
N LEU A 37 4.57 13.63 -2.32
CA LEU A 37 3.17 13.92 -2.07
C LEU A 37 2.86 13.99 -0.57
N LEU A 38 3.20 12.94 0.19
CA LEU A 38 2.99 12.90 1.64
C LEU A 38 3.68 14.06 2.37
N SER A 39 4.83 14.53 1.88
CA SER A 39 5.49 15.72 2.43
C SER A 39 4.65 17.00 2.35
N GLN A 40 3.56 17.02 1.57
CA GLN A 40 2.63 18.15 1.50
C GLN A 40 1.54 18.10 2.58
N ILE A 41 1.30 16.94 3.21
CA ILE A 41 0.30 16.80 4.28
C ILE A 41 0.69 17.73 5.45
N GLY A 42 -0.29 18.47 5.97
CA GLY A 42 -0.11 19.36 7.12
C GLY A 42 0.54 20.72 6.81
N LYS A 43 1.07 20.97 5.60
CA LYS A 43 1.71 22.27 5.25
C LYS A 43 0.74 23.47 5.24
N HIS A 44 -0.56 23.22 5.11
CA HIS A 44 -1.59 24.27 5.06
C HIS A 44 -2.58 24.24 6.23
N GLY A 45 -2.21 23.60 7.35
CA GLY A 45 -2.98 23.63 8.61
C GLY A 45 -4.20 22.69 8.66
N PHE A 46 -4.52 21.99 7.58
CA PHE A 46 -5.44 20.84 7.62
C PHE A 46 -4.64 19.59 8.00
N PHE A 47 -5.07 18.87 9.05
CA PHE A 47 -4.38 17.69 9.62
C PHE A 47 -3.05 17.97 10.34
N ALA A 48 -2.73 19.22 10.71
CA ALA A 48 -1.52 19.52 11.48
C ALA A 48 -1.54 18.88 12.88
N GLU A 49 -2.73 18.59 13.41
CA GLU A 49 -2.93 17.90 14.69
C GLU A 49 -2.89 16.37 14.59
N TYR A 50 -2.86 15.81 13.38
CA TYR A 50 -2.69 14.38 13.14
C TYR A 50 -1.18 14.05 13.01
N SER A 51 -0.79 12.80 13.23
CA SER A 51 0.62 12.34 13.22
C SER A 51 1.41 12.82 11.99
N LYS A 52 2.75 12.82 12.07
CA LYS A 52 3.59 13.07 10.90
C LYS A 52 3.41 11.93 9.90
N HIS A 53 2.57 12.13 8.89
CA HIS A 53 2.34 11.17 7.79
C HIS A 53 3.36 11.45 6.68
N ASP A 54 4.64 11.40 7.02
CA ASP A 54 5.73 11.50 6.05
C ASP A 54 6.26 10.09 5.70
N ILE A 55 7.29 10.00 4.83
CA ILE A 55 7.82 8.72 4.38
C ILE A 55 8.33 7.82 5.53
N SER A 56 8.71 8.40 6.68
CA SER A 56 9.16 7.61 7.83
C SER A 56 8.01 6.79 8.44
N HIS A 57 6.78 7.31 8.40
CA HIS A 57 5.59 6.57 8.81
C HIS A 57 5.37 5.34 7.91
N ILE A 58 5.50 5.49 6.58
CA ILE A 58 5.46 4.35 5.65
C ILE A 58 6.53 3.31 5.99
N ASP A 59 7.77 3.74 6.25
CA ASP A 59 8.86 2.80 6.56
C ASP A 59 8.59 2.01 7.85
N GLU A 60 7.93 2.61 8.85
CA GLU A 60 7.49 1.89 10.06
C GLU A 60 6.34 0.91 9.77
N VAL A 61 5.36 1.31 8.94
CA VAL A 61 4.26 0.39 8.54
C VAL A 61 4.80 -0.80 7.73
N LEU A 62 5.82 -0.60 6.89
CA LEU A 62 6.50 -1.69 6.19
C LEU A 62 7.20 -2.67 7.16
N LYS A 63 7.84 -2.16 8.21
CA LYS A 63 8.43 -3.00 9.27
C LYS A 63 7.36 -3.78 10.04
N LEU A 64 6.23 -3.14 10.32
CA LEU A 64 5.09 -3.82 10.96
C LEU A 64 4.54 -4.92 10.06
N ALA A 65 4.43 -4.69 8.74
CA ALA A 65 4.00 -5.72 7.80
C ALA A 65 4.98 -6.91 7.74
N ASP A 66 6.30 -6.63 7.75
CA ASP A 66 7.33 -7.67 7.80
C ASP A 66 7.29 -8.47 9.12
N TRP A 67 7.02 -7.80 10.25
CA TRP A 67 6.89 -8.45 11.55
C TRP A 67 5.59 -9.23 11.70
N LEU A 68 4.48 -8.70 11.20
CA LEU A 68 3.13 -9.26 11.35
C LEU A 68 2.96 -10.56 10.55
N VAL A 69 3.50 -10.60 9.33
CA VAL A 69 3.39 -11.78 8.46
C VAL A 69 4.49 -12.78 8.84
N ASP A 70 4.09 -13.94 9.34
CA ASP A 70 5.03 -14.99 9.72
C ASP A 70 5.75 -15.61 8.50
N GLU A 71 6.85 -16.33 8.77
CA GLU A 71 7.70 -16.91 7.73
C GLU A 71 7.03 -18.00 6.88
N GLU A 72 6.03 -18.71 7.41
CA GLU A 72 5.27 -19.70 6.67
C GLU A 72 4.35 -19.00 5.65
N THR A 73 3.64 -17.97 6.11
CA THR A 73 2.79 -17.13 5.25
C THR A 73 3.62 -16.39 4.19
N LYS A 74 4.79 -15.83 4.56
CA LYS A 74 5.72 -15.17 3.62
C LYS A 74 6.14 -16.04 2.44
N LYS A 75 6.26 -17.35 2.64
CA LYS A 75 6.63 -18.33 1.59
C LYS A 75 5.45 -18.67 0.68
N MET A 76 4.23 -18.62 1.19
CA MET A 76 3.02 -18.89 0.40
C MET A 76 2.64 -17.72 -0.51
N MET A 77 3.05 -16.50 -0.16
CA MET A 77 2.72 -15.29 -0.91
C MET A 77 3.62 -15.10 -2.14
N SER A 78 2.98 -14.81 -3.26
CA SER A 78 3.66 -14.48 -4.51
C SER A 78 4.25 -13.07 -4.47
N ASP A 79 5.18 -12.78 -5.37
CA ASP A 79 5.73 -11.42 -5.51
C ASP A 79 4.63 -10.40 -5.86
N ALA A 80 3.59 -10.82 -6.60
CA ALA A 80 2.43 -9.98 -6.90
C ALA A 80 1.60 -9.65 -5.66
N ASP A 81 1.46 -10.57 -4.70
CA ASP A 81 0.79 -10.31 -3.43
C ASP A 81 1.58 -9.26 -2.62
N TRP A 82 2.90 -9.41 -2.54
CA TRP A 82 3.79 -8.44 -1.89
C TRP A 82 3.78 -7.07 -2.58
N PHE A 83 3.68 -7.05 -3.91
CA PHE A 83 3.54 -5.83 -4.69
C PHE A 83 2.25 -5.08 -4.32
N LEU A 84 1.11 -5.77 -4.29
CA LEU A 84 -0.16 -5.16 -3.91
C LEU A 84 -0.16 -4.65 -2.46
N ILE A 85 0.44 -5.40 -1.53
CA ILE A 85 0.56 -4.96 -0.12
C ILE A 85 1.45 -3.74 -0.01
N THR A 86 2.61 -3.74 -0.66
CA THR A 86 3.55 -2.61 -0.62
C THR A 86 2.91 -1.35 -1.20
N LEU A 87 2.20 -1.46 -2.33
CA LEU A 87 1.44 -0.34 -2.88
C LEU A 87 0.31 0.12 -1.96
N SER A 88 -0.40 -0.81 -1.32
CA SER A 88 -1.45 -0.46 -0.35
C SER A 88 -0.87 0.34 0.82
N ILE A 89 0.31 -0.05 1.32
CA ILE A 89 1.03 0.69 2.37
C ILE A 89 1.48 2.07 1.86
N TYR A 90 2.03 2.17 0.65
CA TYR A 90 2.40 3.47 0.09
C TYR A 90 1.21 4.42 -0.05
N PHE A 91 0.05 3.89 -0.40
CA PHE A 91 -1.10 4.73 -0.74
C PHE A 91 -2.13 4.88 0.38
N HIS A 92 -1.95 4.24 1.54
CA HIS A 92 -2.95 4.24 2.61
C HIS A 92 -3.31 5.65 3.10
N ASP A 93 -2.31 6.55 3.15
CA ASP A 93 -2.48 7.94 3.59
C ASP A 93 -2.74 8.93 2.45
N MET A 94 -2.82 8.47 1.19
CA MET A 94 -3.03 9.38 0.05
C MET A 94 -4.37 10.12 0.12
N GLY A 95 -5.35 9.56 0.84
CA GLY A 95 -6.64 10.22 1.11
C GLY A 95 -6.53 11.45 2.01
N MET A 96 -5.38 11.67 2.66
CA MET A 96 -5.12 12.86 3.47
C MET A 96 -4.59 14.05 2.65
N LEU A 97 -4.32 13.86 1.36
CA LEU A 97 -3.81 14.90 0.45
C LEU A 97 -4.91 15.77 -0.17
N VAL A 98 -6.17 15.36 -0.05
CA VAL A 98 -7.28 16.00 -0.76
C VAL A 98 -7.99 17.01 0.13
N THR A 99 -8.40 18.12 -0.46
CA THR A 99 -9.28 19.08 0.21
C THR A 99 -10.69 18.51 0.38
N ARG A 100 -11.53 19.17 1.19
CA ARG A 100 -12.93 18.75 1.37
C ARG A 100 -13.71 18.76 0.06
N GLU A 101 -13.41 19.73 -0.79
CA GLU A 101 -14.04 19.94 -2.09
C GLU A 101 -13.65 18.86 -3.11
N GLU A 102 -12.47 18.26 -2.95
CA GLU A 102 -11.90 17.23 -3.84
C GLU A 102 -12.19 15.79 -3.37
N PHE A 103 -12.68 15.61 -2.14
CA PHE A 103 -12.88 14.30 -1.52
C PHE A 103 -13.77 13.37 -2.36
N ILE A 104 -14.86 13.90 -2.94
CA ILE A 104 -15.78 13.09 -3.77
C ILE A 104 -15.09 12.62 -5.06
N GLN A 105 -14.29 13.48 -5.68
CA GLN A 105 -13.53 13.17 -6.88
C GLN A 105 -12.45 12.14 -6.59
N TYR A 106 -11.78 12.23 -5.44
CA TYR A 106 -10.84 11.22 -4.98
C TYR A 106 -11.50 9.85 -4.80
N CYS A 107 -12.63 9.78 -4.12
CA CYS A 107 -13.41 8.55 -4.00
C CYS A 107 -13.82 7.99 -5.38
N ALA A 108 -14.22 8.84 -6.32
CA ALA A 108 -14.55 8.42 -7.68
C ALA A 108 -13.33 7.85 -8.42
N ILE A 109 -12.13 8.42 -8.23
CA ILE A 109 -10.88 7.90 -8.79
C ILE A 109 -10.53 6.54 -8.19
N ILE A 110 -10.65 6.36 -6.87
CA ILE A 110 -10.42 5.05 -6.23
C ILE A 110 -11.38 4.00 -6.79
N LEU A 111 -12.67 4.30 -6.84
CA LEU A 111 -13.67 3.37 -7.37
C LEU A 111 -13.39 3.04 -8.84
N ARG A 112 -13.01 4.04 -9.64
CA ARG A 112 -12.62 3.84 -11.04
C ARG A 112 -11.37 2.98 -11.19
N ALA A 113 -10.38 3.16 -10.33
CA ALA A 113 -9.16 2.35 -10.32
C ALA A 113 -9.48 0.89 -9.93
N ALA A 114 -10.31 0.68 -8.91
CA ALA A 114 -10.76 -0.65 -8.50
C ALA A 114 -11.54 -1.36 -9.62
N ASP A 115 -12.40 -0.63 -10.35
CA ASP A 115 -13.12 -1.12 -11.53
C ASP A 115 -12.14 -1.51 -12.66
N LEU A 116 -11.17 -0.65 -12.98
CA LEU A 116 -10.16 -0.90 -14.02
C LEU A 116 -9.27 -2.09 -13.68
N LEU A 117 -8.89 -2.23 -12.40
CA LEU A 117 -8.16 -3.38 -11.88
C LEU A 117 -9.02 -4.66 -11.82
N HIS A 118 -10.32 -4.57 -12.16
CA HIS A 118 -11.25 -5.70 -12.17
C HIS A 118 -11.21 -6.50 -10.85
N MET A 119 -11.17 -5.81 -9.70
CA MET A 119 -11.27 -6.43 -8.38
C MET A 119 -12.70 -6.94 -8.13
N ARG A 120 -13.09 -8.01 -8.83
CA ARG A 120 -14.36 -8.71 -8.59
C ARG A 120 -14.17 -9.79 -7.53
N ARG A 121 -15.25 -10.14 -6.81
CA ARG A 121 -15.26 -11.20 -5.76
C ARG A 121 -14.67 -12.54 -6.21
N ASP A 122 -14.74 -12.86 -7.51
CA ASP A 122 -14.20 -14.07 -8.13
C ASP A 122 -12.68 -14.01 -8.41
N ARG A 123 -12.04 -12.85 -8.23
CA ARG A 123 -10.63 -12.59 -8.60
C ARG A 123 -9.76 -12.10 -7.43
N THR A 124 -10.33 -11.82 -6.26
CA THR A 124 -9.55 -11.62 -5.04
C THR A 124 -8.74 -12.90 -4.75
N PRO A 125 -7.42 -12.84 -4.53
CA PRO A 125 -6.64 -14.00 -4.15
C PRO A 125 -7.34 -14.70 -2.98
N SER A 126 -7.73 -15.96 -3.18
CA SER A 126 -8.56 -16.67 -2.18
C SER A 126 -7.87 -16.83 -0.82
N VAL A 127 -6.54 -16.66 -0.79
CA VAL A 127 -5.71 -16.56 0.40
C VAL A 127 -5.99 -15.24 1.12
N LEU A 128 -5.85 -14.10 0.43
CA LEU A 128 -6.14 -12.78 1.00
C LEU A 128 -7.59 -12.68 1.49
N PHE A 129 -8.56 -13.14 0.69
CA PHE A 129 -9.97 -13.17 1.11
C PHE A 129 -10.19 -14.02 2.36
N ARG A 130 -9.53 -15.18 2.50
CA ARG A 130 -9.66 -16.04 3.70
C ARG A 130 -9.02 -15.40 4.92
N VAL A 131 -7.83 -14.83 4.79
CA VAL A 131 -7.06 -14.26 5.91
C VAL A 131 -7.76 -13.04 6.51
N ILE A 132 -8.39 -12.18 5.69
CA ILE A 132 -9.08 -10.96 6.17
C ILE A 132 -10.59 -11.15 6.34
N ASN A 133 -11.11 -12.37 6.18
CA ASN A 133 -12.55 -12.60 6.23
C ASN A 133 -13.06 -12.36 7.67
N PRO A 134 -13.97 -11.39 7.88
CA PRO A 134 -14.53 -11.12 9.21
C PRO A 134 -15.29 -12.30 9.79
N THR A 135 -15.61 -13.35 9.02
CA THR A 135 -16.26 -14.56 9.53
C THR A 135 -15.29 -15.72 9.75
N ASP A 136 -14.00 -15.57 9.43
CA ASP A 136 -12.99 -16.58 9.72
C ASP A 136 -12.70 -16.63 11.24
N PRO A 137 -12.77 -17.81 11.88
CA PRO A 137 -12.46 -17.96 13.30
C PRO A 137 -11.06 -17.50 13.70
N ILE A 138 -10.10 -17.48 12.76
CA ILE A 138 -8.74 -16.98 12.98
C ILE A 138 -8.73 -15.46 13.01
N SER A 139 -9.50 -14.80 12.13
CA SER A 139 -9.63 -13.34 12.07
C SER A 139 -10.47 -12.76 13.23
N GLN A 140 -11.11 -13.62 14.03
CA GLN A 140 -11.92 -13.31 15.22
C GLN A 140 -11.19 -13.61 16.54
N ARG A 141 -9.89 -13.95 16.49
CA ARG A 141 -9.08 -14.33 17.66
C ARG A 141 -8.26 -13.18 18.26
N GLU A 142 -8.61 -11.93 17.96
CA GLU A 142 -8.13 -10.75 18.68
C GLU A 142 -9.26 -10.09 19.48
#